data_AF-A0A7S6VX05-F1
#
_entry.id   AF-A0A7S6VX05-F1
#
_cell.length_a   1.000
_cell.length_b   1.000
_cell.length_c   1.000
_cell.angle_alpha   90.00
_cell.angle_beta   90.00
_cell.angle_gamma   90.00
#
_symmetry.space_group_name_H-M   'P 1'
#
loop_
_entity.id
_entity.type
_entity.pdbx_description
1 polymer ?
#
loop_
_entity_poly.entity_id
_entity_poly.type
_entity_poly.pdbx_seq_one_letter_code
_entity_poly.pdbx_strand_id
1 'polypeptide(L)' 'MAQTAAERKAKEREEKKSLGMTQKAIWLLPETMKIIEAYKDKFNATDEEAINELIKKTLN' A
#
# COMPACT_ATOMS: atom_id res chain seq x y z
N MET A 1 12.34 -9.51 -23.95
CA MET A 1 11.46 -8.35 -24.25
C MET A 1 11.27 -7.58 -22.96
N ALA A 2 11.60 -6.28 -22.92
CA ALA A 2 11.40 -5.48 -21.71
C ALA A 2 9.89 -5.23 -21.52
N GLN A 3 9.33 -5.63 -20.37
CA GLN A 3 7.93 -5.35 -20.06
C GLN A 3 7.69 -3.84 -19.99
N THR A 4 6.64 -3.38 -20.67
CA THR A 4 6.22 -1.99 -20.63
C THR A 4 5.72 -1.63 -19.22
N ALA A 5 5.76 -0.34 -18.87
CA ALA A 5 5.28 0.14 -17.56
C ALA A 5 3.79 -0.16 -17.35
N ALA A 6 3.00 -0.26 -18.42
CA ALA A 6 1.59 -0.61 -18.38
C ALA A 6 1.37 -2.09 -18.00
N GLU A 7 2.13 -3.00 -18.60
CA GLU A 7 2.05 -4.44 -18.31
C GLU A 7 2.47 -4.76 -16.87
N ARG A 8 3.48 -4.06 -16.34
CA ARG A 8 3.91 -4.20 -14.94
C ARG A 8 2.80 -3.80 -13.96
N LYS A 9 2.14 -2.67 -14.19
CA LYS A 9 1.02 -2.21 -13.36
C LYS A 9 -0.21 -3.13 -13.45
N ALA A 10 -0.47 -3.70 -14.64
CA ALA A 10 -1.55 -4.65 -14.82
C ALA A 10 -1.31 -5.94 -14.02
N LYS A 11 -0.08 -6.48 -14.10
CA LYS A 11 0.33 -7.67 -13.35
C LYS A 11 0.25 -7.46 -11.83
N GLU A 12 0.76 -6.33 -11.34
CA GLU A 12 0.68 -5.98 -9.91
C GLU A 12 -0.77 -5.88 -9.42
N ARG A 13 -1.67 -5.33 -10.24
CA ARG A 13 -3.10 -5.27 -9.92
C ARG A 13 -3.73 -6.66 -9.85
N GLU A 14 -3.39 -7.56 -10.77
CA GLU A 14 -3.89 -8.94 -10.75
C GLU A 14 -3.40 -9.70 -9.52
N GLU A 15 -2.12 -9.55 -9.16
CA GLU A 15 -1.54 -10.14 -7.95
C GLU A 15 -2.23 -9.60 -6.67
N LYS A 16 -2.46 -8.30 -6.56
CA LYS A 16 -3.16 -7.73 -5.40
C LYS A 16 -4.62 -8.16 -5.34
N LYS A 17 -5.29 -8.31 -6.49
CA LYS A 17 -6.66 -8.82 -6.56
C LYS A 17 -6.75 -10.28 -6.15
N SER A 18 -5.76 -11.12 -6.51
CA SER A 18 -5.74 -12.53 -6.08
C SER A 18 -5.55 -12.68 -4.57
N LEU A 19 -4.89 -11.71 -3.92
CA LEU A 19 -4.77 -11.59 -2.46
C LEU A 19 -6.05 -11.04 -1.78
N GLY A 20 -7.12 -10.78 -2.53
CA GLY A 20 -8.37 -10.23 -1.99
C GLY A 20 -8.30 -8.73 -1.64
N MET A 21 -7.25 -8.03 -2.05
CA MET A 21 -7.12 -6.60 -1.79
C MET A 21 -8.00 -5.79 -2.75
N THR A 22 -8.52 -4.66 -2.27
CA THR A 22 -9.30 -3.72 -3.07
C THR A 22 -8.56 -2.39 -3.19
N GLN A 23 -8.56 -1.81 -4.39
CA GLN A 23 -7.90 -0.53 -4.64
C GLN A 23 -8.81 0.62 -4.23
N LYS A 24 -8.29 1.56 -3.45
CA LYS A 24 -8.97 2.82 -3.09
C LYS A 24 -8.05 4.00 -3.35
N ALA A 25 -8.50 4.96 -4.14
CA ALA A 25 -7.84 6.26 -4.24
C ALA A 25 -8.31 7.11 -3.05
N ILE A 26 -7.37 7.57 -2.23
CA ILE A 26 -7.64 8.42 -1.06
C ILE A 26 -6.66 9.58 -1.01
N TRP A 27 -7.11 10.66 -0.40
CA TRP A 27 -6.26 11.79 -0.01
C TRP A 27 -5.98 11.68 1.48
N LEU A 28 -4.71 11.84 1.86
CA LEU A 28 -4.26 11.75 3.24
C LEU A 28 -3.77 13.11 3.71
N LEU A 29 -3.99 13.41 4.99
CA LEU A 29 -3.46 14.63 5.59
C LEU A 29 -1.93 14.54 5.75
N PRO A 30 -1.22 15.68 5.80
CA PRO A 30 0.24 15.69 5.95
C PRO A 30 0.73 14.98 7.21
N GLU A 31 -0.01 15.05 8.32
CA GLU A 31 0.35 14.38 9.57
C GLU A 31 0.19 12.87 9.45
N THR A 32 -0.84 12.42 8.73
CA THR A 32 -1.05 11.00 8.43
C THR A 32 0.08 10.43 7.57
N MET A 33 0.55 11.19 6.58
CA MET A 33 1.70 10.78 5.76
C MET A 33 2.96 10.58 6.62
N LYS A 34 3.23 11.48 7.58
CA LYS A 34 4.38 11.33 8.49
C LYS A 34 4.32 10.04 9.31
N ILE A 35 3.13 9.65 9.77
CA ILE A 35 2.93 8.41 10.53
C ILE A 35 3.20 7.19 9.64
N ILE A 36 2.70 7.21 8.40
CA ILE A 36 2.92 6.13 7.43
C ILE A 36 4.41 5.98 7.11
N GLU A 37 5.11 7.08 6.77
CA GLU A 37 6.54 7.03 6.48
C GLU A 37 7.37 6.54 7.68
N ALA A 38 7.07 7.01 8.88
CA ALA A 38 7.74 6.53 10.09
C ALA A 38 7.52 5.02 10.35
N TYR A 39 6.33 4.50 10.01
CA TYR A 39 6.07 3.07 10.09
C TYR A 39 6.89 2.31 9.03
N LYS A 40 6.91 2.81 7.79
CA LYS A 40 7.65 2.18 6.68
C LYS A 40 9.13 2.09 6.98
N ASP A 41 9.75 3.18 7.46
CA ASP A 41 11.17 3.21 7.81
C ASP A 41 11.50 2.20 8.92
N LYS A 42 10.60 2.03 9.88
CA LYS A 42 10.80 1.12 11.00
C LYS A 42 10.67 -0.35 10.63
N PHE A 43 9.76 -0.68 9.70
CA PHE A 43 9.39 -2.07 9.39
C PHE A 43 9.75 -2.51 7.96
N ASN A 44 10.39 -1.64 7.17
CA ASN A 44 10.67 -1.86 5.75
C ASN A 44 9.40 -2.27 4.97
N ALA A 45 8.31 -1.55 5.22
CA ALA A 45 6.99 -1.85 4.68
C ALA A 45 6.62 -0.96 3.49
N THR A 46 5.67 -1.41 2.68
CA THR A 46 4.99 -0.60 1.66
C THR A 46 3.92 0.30 2.29
N ASP A 47 3.43 1.30 1.54
CA ASP A 47 2.33 2.16 2.00
C ASP A 47 1.07 1.36 2.36
N GLU A 48 0.73 0.36 1.54
CA GLU A 48 -0.43 -0.49 1.74
C GLU A 48 -0.31 -1.33 3.01
N GLU A 49 0.86 -1.93 3.26
CA GLU A 49 1.12 -2.69 4.49
C GLU A 49 1.06 -1.79 5.72
N ALA A 50 1.71 -0.63 5.67
CA ALA A 50 1.70 0.34 6.76
C ALA A 50 0.27 0.79 7.10
N ILE A 51 -0.52 1.19 6.10
CA ILE A 51 -1.91 1.62 6.30
C ILE A 51 -2.76 0.49 6.88
N ASN A 52 -2.68 -0.72 6.32
CA ASN A 52 -3.48 -1.85 6.80
C ASN A 52 -3.12 -2.22 8.24
N GLU A 53 -1.83 -2.27 8.59
CA GLU A 53 -1.39 -2.63 9.95
C GLU A 53 -1.71 -1.53 10.97
N LEU A 54 -1.57 -0.25 10.61
CA LEU A 54 -1.97 0.86 11.47
C LEU A 54 -3.48 0.83 11.78
N ILE A 55 -4.30 0.55 10.76
CA ILE A 55 -5.76 0.42 10.93
C ILE A 55 -6.11 -0.80 11.79
N LYS A 56 -5.53 -1.97 11.51
CA LYS A 56 -5.77 -3.19 12.30
C LYS A 56 -5.43 -3.00 13.78
N LYS A 57 -4.32 -2.34 14.10
CA LYS A 57 -3.91 -2.04 15.49
C LYS A 57 -4.85 -1.07 16.22
N THR A 58 -5.65 -0.29 15.49
CA THR A 58 -6.60 0.65 16.10
C THR A 58 -7.95 -0.02 16.38
N LEU A 59 -8.31 -1.04 15.58
CA LEU A 59 -9.60 -1.72 15.66
C LEU A 59 -9.57 -3.03 16.48
N ASN A 60 -8.37 -3.55 16.78
CA ASN A 60 -8.13 -4.69 17.68
C ASN A 60 -7.53 -4.22 18.99
#